data_AF-A0A924RM55-F1
#
_entry.id   AF-A0A924RM55-F1
#
_cell.length_a   1.000
_cell.length_b   1.000
_cell.length_c   1.000
_cell.angle_alpha   90.00
_cell.angle_beta   90.00
_cell.angle_gamma   90.00
#
_symmetry.space_group_name_H-M   'P 1'
#
loop_
_entity.id
_entity.type
_entity.pdbx_description
1 polymer ?
#
loop_
_entity_poly.entity_id
_entity_poly.type
_entity_poly.pdbx_seq_one_letter_code
_entity_poly.pdbx_strand_id
1 'polypeptide(L)' 'MGLRINTNVEALNAHRNLSNTANALSRSMQRLSSGLRINSAGDDAA' A
#
# COMPACT_ATOMS: atom_id res chain seq x y z
N MET A 1 -7.15 -14.43 24.75
CA MET A 1 -7.02 -14.28 23.30
C MET A 1 -8.02 -15.21 22.62
N GLY A 2 -9.28 -14.78 22.50
CA GLY A 2 -10.35 -15.63 21.96
C GLY A 2 -10.26 -15.72 20.45
N LEU A 3 -10.25 -16.94 19.91
CA LEU A 3 -10.39 -17.18 18.47
C LEU A 3 -11.71 -16.55 18.02
N ARG A 4 -11.65 -15.43 17.31
CA ARG A 4 -12.84 -14.86 16.69
C ARG A 4 -13.16 -15.69 15.45
N ILE A 5 -14.05 -16.67 15.61
CA ILE A 5 -14.46 -17.64 14.58
C ILE A 5 -14.92 -16.94 13.28
N ASN A 6 -15.48 -15.72 13.37
CA ASN A 6 -15.95 -14.94 12.22
C ASN A 6 -14.97 -13.89 11.69
N THR A 7 -13.82 -13.66 12.33
CA THR A 7 -12.82 -12.67 11.87
C THR A 7 -11.51 -13.36 11.59
N ASN A 8 -11.29 -13.67 10.31
CA ASN A 8 -10.06 -14.26 9.84
C ASN A 8 -8.94 -13.21 9.85
N VAL A 9 -8.12 -13.25 10.91
CA VAL A 9 -7.00 -12.32 11.12
C VAL A 9 -5.96 -12.46 10.00
N GLU A 10 -5.72 -13.66 9.46
CA GLU A 10 -4.82 -13.87 8.33
C GLU A 10 -5.34 -13.20 7.05
N ALA A 11 -6.65 -13.29 6.78
CA ALA A 11 -7.27 -12.60 5.65
C ALA A 11 -7.20 -11.07 5.81
N LEU A 12 -7.39 -10.55 7.03
CA LEU A 12 -7.21 -9.13 7.34
C LEU A 12 -5.75 -8.69 7.17
N ASN A 13 -4.79 -9.51 7.59
CA ASN A 13 -3.36 -9.26 7.41
C ASN A 13 -3.01 -9.24 5.92
N ALA A 14 -3.47 -10.23 5.16
CA ALA A 14 -3.29 -10.30 3.71
C ALA A 14 -3.92 -9.09 3.02
N HIS A 15 -5.12 -8.67 3.41
CA HIS A 15 -5.78 -7.48 2.86
C HIS A 15 -4.99 -6.19 3.15
N ARG A 16 -4.46 -6.02 4.36
CA ARG A 16 -3.60 -4.88 4.71
C ARG A 16 -2.31 -4.87 3.87
N ASN A 17 -1.66 -6.03 3.73
CA ASN A 17 -0.46 -6.16 2.91
C ASN A 17 -0.77 -5.87 1.43
N LEU A 18 -1.87 -6.41 0.90
CA LEU A 18 -2.33 -6.15 -0.47
C LEU A 18 -2.58 -4.65 -0.69
N SER A 19 -3.25 -3.97 0.25
CA SER A 19 -3.49 -2.53 0.17
C SER A 19 -2.18 -1.73 0.13
N ASN A 20 -1.20 -2.09 0.96
CA ASN A 20 0.12 -1.47 0.93
C ASN A 20 0.86 -1.73 -0.40
N THR A 21 0.83 -2.96 -0.91
CA THR A 21 1.43 -3.32 -2.20
C THR A 21 0.75 -2.59 -3.36
N ALA A 22 -0.58 -2.45 -3.34
CA ALA A 22 -1.33 -1.72 -4.35
C ALA A 22 -0.97 -0.22 -4.36
N ASN A 23 -0.81 0.39 -3.18
CA ASN A 23 -0.35 1.78 -3.06
C ASN A 23 1.08 1.94 -3.59
N ALA A 24 2.00 1.03 -3.26
CA ALA A 24 3.36 1.04 -3.77
C ALA A 24 3.44 0.83 -5.30
N LEU A 25 2.58 -0.04 -5.85
CA LEU A 25 2.44 -0.25 -7.28
C LEU A 25 1.91 1.00 -7.98
N SER A 26 0.87 1.64 -7.41
CA SER A 26 0.32 2.89 -7.95
C SER A 26 1.38 4.00 -8.02
N ARG A 27 2.17 4.17 -6.95
CA ARG A 27 3.31 5.11 -6.95
C ARG A 27 4.38 4.75 -7.99
N SER A 28 4.69 3.47 -8.14
CA SER A 28 5.66 3.00 -9.13
C SER A 28 5.17 3.26 -10.56
N MET A 29 3.88 3.04 -10.82
CA MET A 29 3.22 3.34 -12.09
C MET A 29 3.20 4.85 -12.37
N GLN A 30 2.93 5.67 -11.35
CA GLN A 30 3.01 7.13 -11.49
C GLN A 30 4.42 7.59 -11.86
N ARG A 31 5.46 7.08 -11.17
CA ARG A 31 6.87 7.38 -11.46
C ARG A 31 7.30 6.91 -12.86
N LEU A 32 6.82 5.74 -13.28
CA LEU A 32 7.08 5.24 -14.64
C LEU A 32 6.43 6.14 -15.69
N SER A 33 5.18 6.55 -15.47
CA SER A 33 4.44 7.40 -16.41
C SER A 33 4.98 8.83 -16.51
N SER A 34 5.58 9.37 -15.44
CA SER A 34 6.13 10.72 -15.45
C SER A 34 7.60 10.77 -15.87
N GLY A 35 8.32 9.65 -15.81
CA GLY A 35 9.78 9.61 -15.99
C GLY A 35 10.58 10.31 -14.89
N LEU A 36 9.91 10.92 -13.90
CA LEU A 36 10.50 11.63 -12.78
C LEU A 36 10.39 10.78 -11.52
N ARG A 37 11.48 10.68 -10.77
CA ARG A 37 11.56 9.84 -9.57
C ARG A 37 10.62 10.31 -8.45
N ILE A 38 10.25 11.59 -8.45
CA ILE A 38 9.47 12.30 -7.43
C ILE A 38 8.31 13.01 -8.17
N ASN A 39 7.07 12.65 -7.86
CA ASN A 39 5.87 13.14 -8.57
C ASN A 39 4.89 13.92 -7.70
N SER A 40 5.17 14.08 -6.42
CA SER A 40 4.30 14.80 -5.51
C SER A 40 5.13 15.66 -4.57
N ALA A 41 4.75 16.93 -4.42
CA ALA A 41 5.32 17.85 -3.44
C ALA A 41 5.16 17.36 -1.97
N GLY A 42 4.44 16.26 -1.75
CA GLY A 42 4.36 15.57 -0.45
C GLY A 42 5.44 14.51 -0.21
N ASP A 43 6.20 14.08 -1.22
CA ASP A 43 7.40 13.23 -1.04
C ASP A 43 8.65 14.08 -0.68
N ASP A 44 8.54 15.41 -0.80
CA ASP A 44 9.60 16.41 -0.57
C ASP A 44 9.25 17.35 0.61
N ALA A 45 8.36 16.90 1.50
CA ALA A 45 8.07 17.56 2.78
C ALA A 45 8.53 16.66 3.94
N ALA A 46 9.85 16.45 4.02
CA ALA A 46 10.56 15.95 5.19
C ALA A 46 12.01 16.45 5.17
#